data_AF-A0A529ZJ13-F1
#
_entry.id   AF-A0A529ZJ13-F1
#
_cell.length_a   1.000
_cell.length_b   1.000
_cell.length_c   1.000
_cell.angle_alpha   90.00
_cell.angle_beta   90.00
_cell.angle_gamma   90.00
#
_symmetry.space_group_name_H-M   'P 1'
#
loop_
_entity.id
_entity.type
_entity.pdbx_description
1 polymer ?
#
loop_
_entity_poly.entity_id
_entity_poly.type
_entity_poly.pdbx_seq_one_letter_code
_entity_poly.pdbx_strand_id
1 'polypeptide(L)'
;MYKSAELSNMTVKVGDKTAFAMDGLAVQITPPADGKAMDFTANTEKFTADLSLIDDPKSKEAIEALGYQNISGNIAMAGTWQPSDGKMELSKYDISVENAGTLGMTFKLGGYTVDFIKSMQAMQMQLASQPEGADNSAQGMAMLGLMQQLSFNGASVRFEDDSLTGKVLDYVGKQQGMSAKDVAN
;
A
#
# COMPACT_ATOMS: atom_id res chain seq x y z
N MET A 1 -22.90 -6.01 8.54
CA MET A 1 -21.45 -6.08 8.23
C MET A 1 -21.25 -7.15 7.18
N TYR A 2 -20.47 -6.85 6.13
CA TYR A 2 -20.08 -7.85 5.14
C TYR A 2 -19.02 -8.78 5.75
N LYS A 3 -19.16 -10.09 5.53
CA LYS A 3 -18.25 -11.13 6.06
C LYS A 3 -17.14 -11.48 5.07
N SER A 4 -17.36 -11.20 3.80
CA SER A 4 -16.39 -11.40 2.74
C SER A 4 -16.74 -10.50 1.55
N ALA A 5 -15.74 -10.28 0.69
CA ALA A 5 -15.91 -9.69 -0.63
C ALA A 5 -14.93 -10.38 -1.58
N GLU A 6 -15.36 -10.63 -2.82
CA GLU A 6 -14.54 -11.26 -3.85
C GLU A 6 -14.63 -10.44 -5.14
N LEU A 7 -13.50 -10.31 -5.82
CA LEU A 7 -13.41 -9.70 -7.14
C LEU A 7 -12.54 -10.59 -8.02
N SER A 8 -13.16 -11.19 -9.03
CA SER A 8 -12.49 -12.15 -9.91
C SER A 8 -11.41 -11.50 -10.76
N ASN A 9 -11.68 -10.33 -11.33
CA ASN A 9 -10.70 -9.59 -12.14
C ASN A 9 -10.95 -8.07 -12.02
N MET A 10 -9.85 -7.33 -12.04
CA MET A 10 -9.80 -5.88 -12.23
C MET A 10 -8.76 -5.56 -13.31
N THR A 11 -9.09 -4.65 -14.22
CA THR A 11 -8.17 -4.21 -15.28
C THR A 11 -8.17 -2.69 -15.39
N VAL A 12 -6.98 -2.10 -15.52
CA VAL A 12 -6.77 -0.68 -15.82
C VAL A 12 -6.06 -0.58 -17.16
N LYS A 13 -6.57 0.28 -18.05
CA LYS A 13 -6.04 0.47 -19.41
C LYS A 13 -5.53 1.89 -19.62
N VAL A 14 -4.49 2.01 -20.44
CA VAL A 14 -4.01 3.27 -21.02
C VAL A 14 -4.17 3.15 -22.52
N GLY A 15 -5.13 3.89 -23.08
CA GLY A 15 -5.62 3.64 -24.44
C GLY A 15 -6.18 2.22 -24.55
N ASP A 16 -5.73 1.47 -25.55
CA ASP A 16 -6.15 0.08 -25.78
C ASP A 16 -5.29 -0.96 -25.04
N LYS A 17 -4.21 -0.53 -24.37
CA LYS A 17 -3.27 -1.42 -23.68
C LYS A 17 -3.62 -1.56 -22.21
N THR A 18 -3.54 -2.79 -21.69
CA THR A 18 -3.67 -3.05 -20.26
C THR A 18 -2.41 -2.61 -19.53
N ALA A 19 -2.52 -1.60 -18.67
CA ALA A 19 -1.43 -1.12 -17.85
C ALA A 19 -1.29 -1.90 -16.54
N PHE A 20 -2.42 -2.35 -16.00
CA PHE A 20 -2.47 -3.15 -14.78
C PHE A 20 -3.65 -4.12 -14.84
N ALA A 21 -3.45 -5.34 -14.35
CA ALA A 21 -4.52 -6.29 -14.08
C ALA A 21 -4.31 -6.96 -12.72
N MET A 22 -5.41 -7.36 -12.09
CA MET A 22 -5.41 -8.08 -10.82
C MET A 22 -6.50 -9.12 -10.84
N ASP A 23 -6.15 -10.33 -10.42
CA ASP A 23 -7.02 -11.49 -10.37
C ASP A 23 -7.20 -11.97 -8.94
N GLY A 24 -8.40 -12.48 -8.66
CA GLY A 24 -8.71 -13.21 -7.44
C GLY A 24 -8.49 -12.40 -6.16
N LEU A 25 -8.97 -11.15 -6.11
CA LEU A 25 -9.02 -10.43 -4.83
C LEU A 25 -10.07 -11.08 -3.94
N ALA A 26 -9.63 -11.59 -2.80
CA ALA A 26 -10.48 -12.20 -1.79
C ALA A 26 -10.25 -11.48 -0.45
N VAL A 27 -11.33 -10.91 0.09
CA VAL A 27 -11.38 -10.23 1.38
C VAL A 27 -12.25 -11.06 2.32
N GLN A 28 -11.75 -11.34 3.52
CA GLN A 28 -12.50 -12.01 4.57
C GLN A 28 -12.47 -11.14 5.83
N ILE A 29 -13.62 -11.06 6.50
CA ILE A 29 -13.82 -10.29 7.72
C ILE A 29 -14.54 -11.18 8.72
N THR A 30 -13.90 -11.41 9.86
CA THR A 30 -14.51 -12.13 10.99
C THR A 30 -15.00 -11.10 11.99
N PRO A 31 -16.33 -10.86 12.13
CA PRO A 31 -16.85 -9.86 13.04
C PRO A 31 -16.40 -10.10 14.49
N PRO A 32 -16.28 -9.03 15.30
CA PRO A 32 -15.91 -9.17 16.69
C PRO A 32 -16.96 -9.99 17.46
N ALA A 33 -16.50 -10.95 18.26
CA ALA A 33 -17.34 -11.81 19.10
C ALA A 33 -16.72 -11.95 20.50
N ASP A 34 -17.54 -12.00 21.54
CA ASP A 34 -17.12 -12.24 22.93
C ASP A 34 -15.99 -11.30 23.42
N GLY A 35 -16.03 -10.03 23.00
CA GLY A 35 -15.03 -9.02 23.35
C GLY A 35 -13.70 -9.13 22.60
N LYS A 36 -13.59 -10.03 21.61
CA LYS A 36 -12.42 -10.17 20.74
C LYS A 36 -12.44 -9.18 19.58
N ALA A 37 -11.25 -8.94 19.04
CA ALA A 37 -11.05 -8.08 17.88
C ALA A 37 -11.70 -8.72 16.65
N MET A 38 -12.02 -7.88 15.67
CA MET A 38 -12.32 -8.31 14.32
C MET A 38 -11.01 -8.72 13.64
N ASP A 39 -11.01 -9.83 12.93
CA ASP A 39 -9.91 -10.21 12.04
C ASP A 39 -10.28 -9.83 10.60
N PHE A 40 -9.28 -9.43 9.82
CA PHE A 40 -9.44 -9.25 8.38
C PHE A 40 -8.24 -9.78 7.61
N THR A 41 -8.52 -10.32 6.42
CA THR A 41 -7.52 -10.68 5.42
C THR A 41 -7.93 -10.11 4.07
N ALA A 42 -6.94 -9.75 3.26
CA ALA A 42 -7.14 -9.40 1.86
C ALA A 42 -5.97 -9.96 1.05
N ASN A 43 -6.25 -10.82 0.08
CA ASN A 43 -5.23 -11.44 -0.75
C ASN A 43 -5.61 -11.34 -2.22
N THR A 44 -4.62 -11.23 -3.09
CA THR A 44 -4.79 -11.36 -4.54
C THR A 44 -4.11 -12.63 -4.99
N GLU A 45 -4.68 -13.33 -5.98
CA GLU A 45 -4.00 -14.47 -6.61
C GLU A 45 -2.81 -13.98 -7.43
N LYS A 46 -3.05 -12.95 -8.23
CA LYS A 46 -2.04 -12.35 -9.10
C LYS A 46 -2.35 -10.89 -9.40
N PHE A 47 -1.32 -10.10 -9.58
CA PHE A 47 -1.38 -8.88 -10.37
C PHE A 47 -0.34 -8.92 -11.49
N THR A 48 -0.58 -8.12 -12.53
CA THR A 48 0.39 -7.81 -13.57
C THR A 48 0.40 -6.31 -13.81
N ALA A 49 1.56 -5.77 -14.20
CA ALA A 49 1.67 -4.40 -14.67
C ALA A 49 2.64 -4.29 -15.86
N ASP A 50 2.26 -3.50 -16.86
CA ASP A 50 3.10 -3.14 -17.99
C ASP A 50 3.70 -1.74 -17.74
N LEU A 51 4.90 -1.72 -17.18
CA LEU A 51 5.65 -0.51 -16.88
C LEU A 51 6.24 0.14 -18.15
N SER A 52 6.24 -0.54 -19.30
CA SER A 52 6.67 0.07 -20.57
C SER A 52 5.75 1.20 -21.04
N LEU A 53 4.53 1.27 -20.47
CA LEU A 53 3.55 2.31 -20.74
C LEU A 53 3.82 3.63 -19.99
N ILE A 54 4.82 3.67 -19.09
CA ILE A 54 5.22 4.89 -18.40
C ILE A 54 5.96 5.80 -19.39
N ASP A 55 5.47 7.02 -19.62
CA ASP A 55 6.02 7.91 -20.66
C ASP A 55 7.26 8.73 -20.27
N ASP A 56 7.56 8.87 -18.98
CA ASP A 56 8.72 9.61 -18.51
C ASP A 56 10.04 8.98 -19.01
N PRO A 57 10.89 9.71 -19.77
CA PRO A 57 12.08 9.14 -20.38
C PRO A 57 13.07 8.52 -19.40
N LYS A 58 13.28 9.15 -18.23
CA LYS A 58 14.20 8.63 -17.20
C LYS A 58 13.67 7.35 -16.59
N SER A 59 12.36 7.28 -16.36
CA SER A 59 11.69 6.09 -15.88
C SER A 59 11.80 4.96 -16.90
N LYS A 60 11.57 5.21 -18.19
CA LYS A 60 11.76 4.21 -19.27
C LYS A 60 13.17 3.63 -19.27
N GLU A 61 14.19 4.49 -19.25
CA GLU A 61 15.59 4.06 -19.23
C GLU A 61 15.88 3.13 -18.04
N ALA A 62 15.45 3.51 -16.84
CA ALA A 62 15.63 2.70 -15.65
C ALA A 62 14.86 1.36 -15.73
N ILE A 63 13.60 1.39 -16.15
CA ILE A 63 12.76 0.20 -16.30
C ILE A 63 13.39 -0.79 -17.29
N GLU A 64 13.89 -0.30 -18.42
CA GLU A 64 14.57 -1.11 -19.43
C GLU A 64 15.89 -1.69 -18.90
N ALA A 65 16.70 -0.86 -18.23
CA ALA A 65 17.99 -1.28 -17.70
C ALA A 65 17.85 -2.34 -16.59
N LEU A 66 16.80 -2.23 -15.77
CA LEU A 66 16.52 -3.20 -14.71
C LEU A 66 15.81 -4.45 -15.25
N GLY A 67 15.16 -4.36 -16.41
CA GLY A 67 14.43 -5.45 -17.06
C GLY A 67 13.06 -5.74 -16.45
N TYR A 68 12.39 -4.71 -15.96
CA TYR A 68 11.07 -4.82 -15.28
C TYR A 68 9.93 -4.19 -16.10
N GLN A 69 9.99 -4.27 -17.43
CA GLN A 69 8.93 -3.76 -18.31
C GLN A 69 7.58 -4.40 -18.01
N ASN A 70 7.58 -5.70 -17.72
CA ASN A 70 6.39 -6.43 -17.30
C ASN A 70 6.67 -7.06 -15.95
N ILE A 71 5.86 -6.71 -14.95
CA ILE A 71 5.97 -7.29 -13.62
C ILE A 71 4.70 -8.09 -13.31
N SER A 72 4.88 -9.15 -12.53
CA SER A 72 3.81 -9.94 -11.95
C SER A 72 4.08 -10.15 -10.48
N GLY A 73 3.04 -10.46 -9.73
CA GLY A 73 3.18 -10.64 -8.29
C GLY A 73 1.86 -10.90 -7.60
N ASN A 74 1.86 -10.81 -6.28
CA ASN A 74 0.66 -10.95 -5.47
C ASN A 74 0.72 -10.01 -4.26
N ILE A 75 -0.45 -9.78 -3.66
CA ILE A 75 -0.60 -8.96 -2.46
C ILE A 75 -1.22 -9.86 -1.39
N ALA A 76 -0.67 -9.79 -0.17
CA ALA A 76 -1.21 -10.50 0.98
C ALA A 76 -1.27 -9.58 2.20
N MET A 77 -2.46 -9.46 2.77
CA MET A 77 -2.73 -8.58 3.90
C MET A 77 -3.46 -9.36 5.00
N ALA A 78 -3.08 -9.11 6.24
CA ALA A 78 -3.79 -9.61 7.41
C ALA A 78 -3.68 -8.62 8.56
N GLY A 79 -4.73 -8.54 9.37
CA GLY A 79 -4.73 -7.70 10.54
C GLY A 79 -5.93 -7.91 11.45
N THR A 80 -5.94 -7.16 12.54
CA THR A 80 -7.01 -7.15 13.53
C THR A 80 -7.41 -5.72 13.86
N TRP A 81 -8.68 -5.53 14.19
CA TRP A 81 -9.19 -4.27 14.70
C TRP A 81 -10.18 -4.48 15.83
N GLN A 82 -9.94 -3.85 16.98
CA GLN A 82 -10.84 -3.85 18.12
C GLN A 82 -11.61 -2.51 18.16
N PRO A 83 -12.91 -2.48 17.82
CA PRO A 83 -13.66 -1.22 17.77
C PRO A 83 -13.81 -0.51 19.12
N SER A 84 -13.77 -1.27 20.22
CA SER A 84 -14.01 -0.75 21.58
C SER A 84 -12.86 0.10 22.13
N ASP A 85 -11.61 -0.27 21.85
CA ASP A 85 -10.42 0.46 22.29
C ASP A 85 -9.59 1.03 21.13
N GLY A 86 -10.04 0.81 19.89
CA GLY A 86 -9.43 1.33 18.68
C GLY A 86 -8.06 0.74 18.36
N LYS A 87 -7.69 -0.39 18.96
CA LYS A 87 -6.45 -1.10 18.60
C LYS A 87 -6.57 -1.70 17.21
N MET A 88 -5.72 -1.24 16.31
CA MET A 88 -5.54 -1.73 14.97
C MET A 88 -4.15 -2.33 14.84
N GLU A 89 -4.06 -3.57 14.38
CA GLU A 89 -2.81 -4.23 14.02
C GLU A 89 -2.89 -4.69 12.58
N LEU A 90 -2.01 -4.17 11.74
CA LEU A 90 -1.70 -4.74 10.44
C LEU A 90 -0.52 -5.69 10.63
N SER A 91 -0.80 -6.97 10.84
CA SER A 91 0.21 -7.99 11.09
C SER A 91 0.93 -8.42 9.81
N LYS A 92 0.31 -8.20 8.65
CA LYS A 92 0.90 -8.47 7.34
C LYS A 92 0.40 -7.48 6.30
N TYR A 93 1.33 -6.92 5.54
CA TYR A 93 1.09 -6.21 4.29
C TYR A 93 2.29 -6.51 3.40
N ASP A 94 2.16 -7.55 2.59
CA ASP A 94 3.21 -7.99 1.67
C ASP A 94 2.79 -7.68 0.25
N ILE A 95 3.67 -7.00 -0.48
CA ILE A 95 3.62 -6.88 -1.93
C ILE A 95 4.83 -7.67 -2.46
N SER A 96 4.56 -8.80 -3.09
CA SER A 96 5.58 -9.64 -3.70
C SER A 96 5.57 -9.41 -5.21
N VAL A 97 6.72 -9.07 -5.78
CA VAL A 97 6.92 -8.91 -7.22
C VAL A 97 7.90 -9.99 -7.68
N GLU A 98 7.44 -10.86 -8.57
CA GLU A 98 8.22 -11.97 -9.12
C GLU A 98 9.54 -11.47 -9.69
N ASN A 99 10.64 -12.12 -9.28
CA ASN A 99 12.02 -11.81 -9.65
C ASN A 99 12.55 -10.46 -9.15
N ALA A 100 11.77 -9.64 -8.44
CA ALA A 100 12.25 -8.40 -7.86
C ALA A 100 12.47 -8.52 -6.35
N GLY A 101 11.44 -8.99 -5.62
CA GLY A 101 11.47 -9.16 -4.18
C GLY A 101 10.12 -8.90 -3.52
N THR A 102 10.09 -8.94 -2.19
CA THR A 102 8.90 -8.71 -1.38
C THR A 102 9.09 -7.52 -0.43
N LEU A 103 8.23 -6.52 -0.56
CA LEU A 103 8.09 -5.44 0.42
C LEU A 103 7.05 -5.85 1.46
N GLY A 104 7.49 -6.06 2.69
CA GLY A 104 6.64 -6.39 3.84
C GLY A 104 6.54 -5.22 4.81
N MET A 105 5.32 -4.90 5.24
CA MET A 105 5.06 -3.87 6.24
C MET A 105 4.14 -4.38 7.34
N THR A 106 4.37 -3.92 8.57
CA THR A 106 3.46 -4.12 9.70
C THR A 106 3.25 -2.80 10.43
N PHE A 107 2.07 -2.61 11.02
CA PHE A 107 1.72 -1.41 11.77
C PHE A 107 0.87 -1.76 12.98
N LYS A 108 1.10 -1.06 14.10
CA LYS A 108 0.28 -1.16 15.31
C LYS A 108 -0.09 0.24 15.77
N LEU A 109 -1.39 0.51 15.77
CA LEU A 109 -1.98 1.80 16.10
C LEU A 109 -3.05 1.61 17.17
N GLY A 110 -3.13 2.52 18.13
CA GLY A 110 -4.25 2.65 19.06
C GLY A 110 -5.05 3.91 18.78
N GLY A 111 -6.28 3.97 19.29
CA GLY A 111 -7.16 5.14 19.13
C GLY A 111 -7.88 5.22 17.78
N TYR A 112 -7.74 4.22 16.91
CA TYR A 112 -8.50 4.11 15.66
C TYR A 112 -9.92 3.61 15.95
N THR A 113 -10.73 4.40 16.66
CA THR A 113 -12.07 4.01 17.12
C THR A 113 -13.14 4.28 16.05
N VAL A 114 -14.35 3.75 16.27
CA VAL A 114 -15.52 4.07 15.42
C VAL A 114 -15.80 5.58 15.42
N ASP A 115 -15.65 6.24 16.57
CA ASP A 115 -15.89 7.69 16.68
C ASP A 115 -14.84 8.49 15.93
N PHE A 116 -13.57 8.09 16.01
CA PHE A 116 -12.48 8.66 15.20
C PHE A 116 -12.78 8.54 13.70
N ILE A 117 -13.19 7.36 13.22
CA ILE A 117 -13.56 7.13 11.82
C ILE A 117 -14.72 8.02 11.39
N LYS A 118 -15.76 8.16 12.22
CA LYS A 118 -16.90 9.05 11.94
C LYS A 118 -16.46 10.51 11.87
N SER A 119 -15.59 10.96 12.76
CA SER A 119 -15.04 12.33 12.73
C SER A 119 -14.25 12.59 11.44
N MET A 120 -13.43 11.62 11.00
CA MET A 120 -12.74 11.71 9.71
C MET A 120 -13.71 11.80 8.53
N GLN A 121 -14.75 10.96 8.50
CA GLN A 121 -15.77 10.97 7.43
C GLN A 121 -16.51 12.31 7.38
N ALA A 122 -16.92 12.84 8.54
CA ALA A 122 -17.58 14.14 8.62
C ALA A 122 -16.68 15.28 8.10
N MET A 123 -15.40 15.26 8.48
CA MET A 123 -14.42 16.23 7.99
C MET A 123 -14.21 16.13 6.47
N GLN A 124 -14.12 14.91 5.93
CA GLN A 124 -13.96 14.69 4.49
C GLN A 124 -15.17 15.18 3.71
N MET A 125 -16.39 14.93 4.21
CA MET A 125 -17.62 15.46 3.62
C MET A 125 -17.63 17.00 3.64
N GLN A 126 -17.23 17.60 4.76
CA GLN A 126 -17.15 19.05 4.88
C GLN A 126 -16.12 19.64 3.90
N LEU A 127 -14.94 19.04 3.76
CA LEU A 127 -13.93 19.47 2.78
C LEU A 127 -14.43 19.35 1.34
N ALA A 128 -15.08 18.24 0.98
CA ALA A 128 -15.63 18.04 -0.36
C ALA A 128 -16.76 19.03 -0.71
N SER A 129 -17.45 19.56 0.30
CA SER A 129 -18.52 20.56 0.12
C SER A 129 -18.02 22.01 0.06
N GLN A 130 -16.73 22.25 0.31
CA GLN A 130 -16.18 23.61 0.35
C GLN A 130 -15.75 24.10 -1.05
N PRO A 131 -15.92 25.39 -1.36
CA PRO A 131 -15.39 25.99 -2.57
C PRO A 131 -13.86 25.87 -2.65
N GLU A 132 -13.31 25.70 -3.85
CA GLU A 132 -11.86 25.80 -4.07
C GLU A 132 -11.34 27.16 -3.58
N GLY A 133 -10.33 27.13 -2.70
CA GLY A 133 -9.73 28.33 -2.10
C GLY A 133 -10.34 28.80 -0.78
N ALA A 134 -11.28 28.05 -0.19
CA ALA A 134 -11.75 28.31 1.17
C ALA A 134 -10.62 28.17 2.21
N ASP A 135 -10.67 29.00 3.26
CA ASP A 135 -9.73 28.90 4.38
C ASP A 135 -9.93 27.57 5.13
N ASN A 136 -8.91 26.72 5.06
CA ASN A 136 -8.90 25.40 5.67
C ASN A 136 -8.11 25.35 7.00
N SER A 137 -7.76 26.51 7.57
CA SER A 137 -6.96 26.60 8.79
C SER A 137 -7.62 25.91 9.99
N ALA A 138 -8.92 26.13 10.20
CA ALA A 138 -9.69 25.50 11.28
C ALA A 138 -9.78 23.97 11.12
N GLN A 139 -9.91 23.50 9.89
CA GLN A 139 -9.96 22.09 9.53
C GLN A 139 -8.59 21.44 9.71
N GLY A 140 -7.50 22.16 9.39
CA GLY A 140 -6.13 21.75 9.70
C GLY A 140 -5.93 21.54 11.20
N MET A 141 -6.41 22.46 12.03
CA MET A 141 -6.37 22.32 13.49
C MET A 141 -7.25 21.16 14.01
N ALA A 142 -8.44 20.98 13.43
CA ALA A 142 -9.29 19.84 13.76
C ALA A 142 -8.63 18.50 13.40
N MET A 143 -7.94 18.43 12.25
CA MET A 143 -7.19 17.24 11.84
C MET A 143 -6.03 16.96 12.79
N LEU A 144 -5.30 17.98 13.23
CA LEU A 144 -4.25 17.82 14.24
C LEU A 144 -4.82 17.29 15.56
N GLY A 145 -5.99 17.77 15.99
CA GLY A 145 -6.69 17.26 17.17
C GLY A 145 -7.10 15.79 17.05
N LEU A 146 -7.57 15.36 15.87
CA LEU A 146 -7.86 13.95 15.59
C LEU A 146 -6.58 13.11 15.61
N MET A 147 -5.50 13.58 14.99
CA MET A 147 -4.21 12.86 14.97
C MET A 147 -3.64 12.65 16.38
N GLN A 148 -3.87 13.58 17.31
CA GLN A 148 -3.46 13.43 18.71
C GLN A 148 -4.17 12.29 19.44
N GLN A 149 -5.32 11.83 18.95
CA GLN A 149 -6.03 10.68 19.53
C GLN A 149 -5.39 9.34 19.15
N LEU A 150 -4.56 9.33 18.10
CA LEU A 150 -3.87 8.15 17.66
C LEU A 150 -2.61 7.92 18.49
N SER A 151 -2.38 6.67 18.87
CA SER A 151 -1.11 6.23 19.45
C SER A 151 -0.41 5.31 18.47
N PHE A 152 0.88 5.53 18.28
CA PHE A 152 1.71 4.69 17.44
C PHE A 152 2.49 3.72 18.33
N ASN A 153 2.22 2.42 18.20
CA ASN A 153 2.83 1.39 19.04
C ASN A 153 4.02 0.71 18.34
N GLY A 154 4.03 0.68 17.00
CA GLY A 154 5.16 0.17 16.24
C GLY A 154 4.86 0.06 14.76
N ALA A 155 5.92 0.08 13.96
CA ALA A 155 5.88 -0.35 12.57
C ALA A 155 7.18 -1.06 12.22
N SER A 156 7.10 -1.98 11.27
CA SER A 156 8.27 -2.57 10.65
C SER A 156 8.14 -2.46 9.14
N VAL A 157 9.25 -2.19 8.47
CA VAL A 157 9.37 -2.31 7.03
C VAL A 157 10.51 -3.29 6.75
N ARG A 158 10.24 -4.26 5.88
CA ARG A 158 11.16 -5.31 5.45
C ARG A 158 11.18 -5.32 3.93
N PHE A 159 12.37 -5.47 3.36
CA PHE A 159 12.51 -5.85 1.97
C PHE A 159 13.29 -7.16 1.90
N GLU A 160 12.67 -8.18 1.32
CA GLU A 160 13.34 -9.43 0.93
C GLU A 160 13.69 -9.33 -0.55
N ASP A 161 14.97 -9.22 -0.86
CA ASP A 161 15.46 -9.07 -2.23
C ASP A 161 15.52 -10.41 -2.95
N ASP A 162 14.94 -10.48 -4.15
CA ASP A 162 15.15 -11.60 -5.06
C ASP A 162 16.24 -11.26 -6.09
N SER A 163 16.14 -10.08 -6.72
CA SER A 163 17.18 -9.58 -7.63
C SER A 163 17.20 -8.06 -7.83
N LEU A 164 16.23 -7.31 -7.28
CA LEU A 164 16.08 -5.88 -7.53
C LEU A 164 17.30 -5.08 -7.06
N THR A 165 17.79 -5.35 -5.86
CA THR A 165 18.91 -4.62 -5.25
C THR A 165 20.17 -4.78 -6.08
N GLY A 166 20.49 -6.01 -6.49
CA GLY A 166 21.61 -6.28 -7.40
C GLY A 166 21.50 -5.50 -8.71
N LYS A 167 20.33 -5.54 -9.36
CA LYS A 167 20.08 -4.82 -10.61
C LYS A 167 20.20 -3.30 -10.46
N VAL A 168 19.72 -2.73 -9.34
CA VAL A 168 19.85 -1.30 -9.04
C VAL A 168 21.30 -0.92 -8.83
N LEU A 169 22.07 -1.71 -8.08
CA LEU A 169 23.49 -1.47 -7.89
C LEU A 169 24.27 -1.55 -9.21
N ASP A 170 23.95 -2.51 -10.07
CA ASP A 170 24.55 -2.61 -11.42
C ASP A 170 24.20 -1.40 -12.29
N TYR A 171 22.95 -0.95 -12.25
CA TYR A 171 22.51 0.22 -13.02
C TYR A 171 23.23 1.49 -12.58
N VAL A 172 23.26 1.76 -11.27
CA VAL A 172 23.96 2.92 -10.70
C VAL A 172 25.46 2.84 -10.95
N GLY A 173 26.05 1.65 -10.80
CA GLY A 173 27.47 1.41 -11.10
C GLY A 173 27.79 1.77 -12.55
N LYS A 174 27.00 1.28 -13.52
CA LYS A 174 27.17 1.63 -14.94
C LYS A 174 27.07 3.14 -15.19
N GLN A 175 26.14 3.84 -14.54
CA GLN A 175 26.02 5.29 -14.66
C GLN A 175 27.24 6.04 -14.10
N GLN A 176 27.91 5.48 -13.10
CA GLN A 176 29.09 6.06 -12.45
C GLN A 176 30.42 5.54 -13.02
N GLY A 177 30.40 4.62 -13.99
CA GLY A 177 31.61 3.94 -14.47
C GLY A 177 32.27 3.02 -13.43
N MET A 178 31.48 2.55 -12.47
CA MET A 178 31.88 1.72 -11.32
C MET A 178 31.21 0.34 -11.38
N SER A 179 31.73 -0.64 -10.64
CA SER A 179 31.03 -1.92 -10.46
C SER A 179 29.96 -1.83 -9.37
N ALA A 180 28.97 -2.73 -9.37
CA ALA A 180 27.98 -2.81 -8.28
C ALA A 180 28.62 -2.99 -6.90
N LYS A 181 29.76 -3.69 -6.82
CA LYS A 181 30.50 -3.85 -5.56
C LYS A 181 31.07 -2.51 -5.07
N ASP A 182 31.57 -1.69 -5.98
CA ASP A 182 32.12 -0.38 -5.61
C ASP A 182 31.03 0.58 -5.14
N VAL A 183 29.79 0.42 -5.61
CA VAL A 183 28.61 1.19 -5.16
C VAL A 183 28.08 0.70 -3.82
N ALA A 184 28.17 -0.60 -3.54
CA ALA A 184 27.64 -1.22 -2.32
C ALA A 184 28.55 -1.06 -1.08
N ASN A 185 29.78 -0.59 -1.27
CA ASN A 185 30.82 -0.48 -0.23
C ASN A 185 30.83 0.87 0.49
#